data_AF-K1GM57-F1
#
_entry.id   AF-K1GM57-F1
#
_cell.length_a   1.000
_cell.length_b   1.000
_cell.length_c   1.000
_cell.angle_alpha   90.00
_cell.angle_beta   90.00
_cell.angle_gamma   90.00
#
_symmetry.space_group_name_H-M   'P 1'
#
loop_
_entity.id
_entity.type
_entity.pdbx_description
1 polymer ?
#
loop_
_entity_poly.entity_id
_entity_poly.type
_entity_poly.pdbx_seq_one_letter_code
_entity_poly.pdbx_strand_id
1 'polypeptide(L)' 'LESLGRPTNDYFKKQYSKNDKAIELKSDGKDYSNVDFGENVGDKTIENPLELYDKNIQLLMKEKKLKKYYQKKKEKII' A
#
# COMPACT_ATOMS: atom_id res chain seq x y z
N LEU A 1 25.66 1.02 -25.78
CA LEU A 1 24.89 1.81 -24.80
C LEU A 1 23.42 1.73 -25.23
N GLU A 2 22.63 0.91 -24.55
CA GLU A 2 21.21 0.76 -24.86
C GLU A 2 20.45 2.03 -24.46
N SER A 3 19.76 2.65 -25.42
CA SER A 3 18.91 3.81 -25.16
C SER A 3 17.60 3.32 -24.56
N LEU A 4 17.39 3.57 -23.26
CA LEU A 4 16.08 3.44 -22.62
C LEU A 4 15.08 4.30 -23.41
N GLY A 5 14.25 3.64 -24.23
CA GLY A 5 13.31 4.28 -25.13
C GLY A 5 12.55 5.38 -24.40
N ARG A 6 12.66 6.62 -24.87
CA ARG A 6 12.17 7.75 -24.09
C ARG A 6 10.63 7.72 -24.06
N PRO A 7 9.96 7.64 -22.90
CA PRO A 7 8.59 8.09 -22.80
C PRO A 7 8.63 9.63 -22.75
N THR A 8 9.04 10.28 -23.85
CA THR A 8 8.99 11.74 -23.88
C THR A 8 7.55 12.15 -24.16
N ASN A 9 6.79 12.31 -23.09
CA ASN A 9 5.43 12.85 -23.07
C ASN A 9 5.37 14.15 -23.89
N ASP A 10 4.52 14.16 -24.93
CA ASP A 10 4.39 15.28 -25.87
C ASP A 10 3.89 16.57 -25.20
N TYR A 11 3.24 16.47 -24.04
CA TYR A 11 2.87 17.62 -23.23
C TYR A 11 4.10 18.44 -22.80
N PHE A 12 5.13 17.77 -22.25
CA PHE A 12 6.35 18.44 -21.81
C PHE A 12 7.16 18.98 -22.98
N LYS A 13 7.21 18.24 -24.10
CA LYS A 13 7.84 18.76 -25.33
C LYS A 13 7.16 20.04 -25.78
N LYS A 14 5.84 20.10 -25.88
CA LYS A 14 5.17 21.32 -26.35
C LYS A 14 5.36 22.51 -25.40
N GLN A 15 5.35 22.27 -24.09
CA GLN A 15 5.47 23.36 -23.09
C GLN A 15 6.90 23.89 -22.90
N TYR A 16 7.92 23.03 -23.09
CA TYR A 16 9.33 23.34 -22.81
C TYR A 16 10.27 23.09 -24.01
N SER A 17 9.74 22.88 -25.23
CA SER A 17 10.52 22.65 -26.47
C SER A 17 11.35 23.83 -26.91
N LYS A 18 11.05 25.02 -26.41
CA LYS A 18 11.82 26.23 -26.72
C LYS A 18 12.82 26.46 -25.62
N ASN A 19 14.09 26.55 -26.00
CA ASN A 19 15.22 26.89 -25.12
C ASN A 19 15.04 28.25 -24.40
N ASP A 20 13.99 28.99 -24.74
CA ASP A 20 13.60 30.29 -24.18
C ASP A 20 12.98 30.15 -22.77
N LYS A 21 12.54 28.96 -22.38
CA LYS A 21 12.07 28.66 -21.02
C LYS A 21 13.06 27.72 -20.36
N ALA A 22 14.04 28.29 -19.66
CA ALA A 22 14.81 27.51 -18.71
C ALA A 22 13.82 26.89 -17.71
N ILE A 23 13.73 25.56 -17.68
CA ILE A 23 13.09 24.89 -16.55
C ILE A 23 14.00 25.22 -15.37
N GLU A 24 13.56 26.13 -14.49
CA GLU A 24 14.25 26.37 -13.23
C GLU A 24 14.18 25.09 -12.41
N LEU A 25 15.19 24.24 -12.56
CA LEU A 25 15.42 23.10 -11.69
C LEU A 25 15.97 23.65 -10.38
N LYS A 26 15.08 24.09 -9.48
CA LYS A 26 15.46 24.43 -8.12
C LYS A 26 15.66 23.15 -7.35
N SER A 27 16.91 22.85 -7.03
CA SER A 27 17.22 21.86 -6.00
C SER A 27 16.76 22.40 -4.65
N ASP A 28 16.20 21.53 -3.82
CA ASP A 28 15.92 21.83 -2.42
C ASP A 28 17.17 21.72 -1.52
N GLY A 29 18.33 21.40 -2.11
CA GLY A 29 19.63 21.33 -1.43
C GLY A 29 19.78 20.15 -0.47
N LYS A 30 18.84 19.20 -0.47
CA LYS A 30 18.85 18.07 0.46
C LYS A 30 19.67 16.91 -0.12
N ASP A 31 20.50 16.31 0.74
CA ASP A 31 21.21 15.07 0.42
C ASP A 31 20.27 13.88 0.64
N TYR A 32 19.93 13.23 -0.47
CA TYR A 32 19.04 12.09 -0.53
C TYR A 32 19.77 10.78 -0.83
N SER A 33 21.11 10.79 -0.82
CA SER A 33 21.94 9.61 -1.14
C SER A 33 21.66 8.40 -0.24
N ASN A 34 21.21 8.64 0.99
CA ASN A 34 20.91 7.62 1.99
C ASN A 34 19.46 7.66 2.49
N VAL A 35 18.57 8.32 1.75
CA VAL A 35 17.16 8.41 2.15
C VAL A 35 16.41 7.18 1.62
N ASP A 36 15.76 6.48 2.52
CA ASP A 36 14.81 5.43 2.18
C ASP A 36 13.46 6.07 1.86
N PHE A 37 13.14 6.12 0.57
CA PHE A 37 11.95 6.77 0.05
C PHE A 37 10.73 5.85 -0.07
N GLY A 38 10.87 4.57 0.30
CA GLY A 38 9.77 3.62 0.27
C GLY A 38 8.94 3.65 1.55
N GLU A 39 7.61 3.55 1.44
CA GLU A 39 6.90 2.82 2.49
C GLU A 39 7.29 1.34 2.34
N ASN A 40 7.60 0.67 3.45
CA ASN A 40 7.91 -0.77 3.52
C ASN A 40 6.66 -1.64 3.27
N VAL A 41 5.94 -1.37 2.17
CA VAL A 41 4.72 -2.09 1.78
C VAL A 41 5.12 -3.44 1.24
N GLY A 42 4.83 -4.50 2.00
CA GLY A 42 5.11 -5.88 1.60
C GLY A 42 6.43 -6.45 2.13
N ASP A 43 7.24 -5.67 2.85
CA ASP A 43 8.47 -6.16 3.50
C ASP A 43 8.20 -7.19 4.59
N LYS A 44 6.98 -7.20 5.14
CA LYS A 44 6.55 -8.26 6.04
C LYS A 44 6.41 -9.55 5.23
N THR A 45 7.42 -10.40 5.34
CA THR A 45 7.30 -11.81 4.94
C THR A 45 6.23 -12.47 5.79
N ILE A 46 5.07 -12.70 5.20
CA ILE A 46 4.02 -13.49 5.82
C ILE A 46 4.37 -14.95 5.54
N GLU A 47 5.00 -15.61 6.51
CA GLU A 47 5.39 -17.02 6.39
C GLU A 47 4.18 -17.92 6.11
N ASN A 48 3.02 -17.56 6.66
CA ASN A 48 1.76 -18.24 6.39
C ASN A 48 0.68 -17.24 5.94
N PRO A 49 0.34 -17.17 4.64
CA PRO A 49 -0.69 -16.28 4.10
C PRO A 49 -2.06 -16.41 4.79
N LEU A 50 -2.33 -17.56 5.44
CA LEU A 50 -3.55 -17.79 6.22
C LEU A 50 -3.61 -16.94 7.50
N GLU A 51 -2.49 -16.47 8.07
CA GLU A 51 -2.49 -15.65 9.29
C GLU A 51 -3.23 -14.31 9.12
N LEU A 52 -3.26 -13.78 7.88
CA LEU A 52 -4.04 -12.58 7.56
C LEU A 52 -5.55 -12.86 7.60
N TYR A 53 -5.97 -14.04 7.15
CA TYR A 53 -7.37 -14.47 7.15
C TYR A 53 -7.81 -15.01 8.51
N ASP A 54 -6.88 -15.56 9.28
CA ASP A 54 -7.13 -16.25 10.54
C ASP A 54 -7.77 -15.36 11.60
N LYS A 55 -7.38 -14.07 11.72
CA LYS A 55 -7.96 -13.20 12.74
C LYS A 55 -9.46 -12.95 12.54
N ASN A 56 -9.87 -12.67 11.30
CA ASN A 56 -11.27 -12.42 10.97
C ASN A 56 -12.11 -13.69 11.07
N ILE A 57 -11.56 -14.83 10.63
CA ILE A 57 -12.23 -16.13 10.74
C ILE A 57 -12.35 -16.59 12.20
N GLN A 58 -11.30 -16.42 13.01
CA GLN A 58 -11.33 -16.73 14.44
C GLN A 58 -12.33 -15.84 15.19
N LEU A 59 -12.38 -14.54 14.88
CA LEU A 59 -13.36 -13.62 15.46
C LEU A 59 -14.80 -14.07 15.14
N LEU A 60 -15.08 -14.35 13.86
CA LEU A 60 -16.38 -14.83 13.40
C LEU A 60 -16.78 -16.16 14.07
N MET A 61 -15.84 -17.10 14.23
CA MET A 61 -16.08 -18.36 14.92
C MET A 61 -16.41 -18.13 16.41
N LYS A 62 -15.70 -17.22 17.08
CA LYS A 62 -15.93 -16.86 18.48
C LYS A 62 -17.31 -16.23 18.68
N GLU A 63 -17.72 -15.32 17.80
CA GLU A 63 -19.05 -14.71 17.81
C GLU A 63 -20.17 -15.74 17.60
N LYS A 64 -20.01 -16.64 16.62
CA LYS A 64 -20.97 -17.73 16.39
C LYS A 64 -21.13 -18.63 17.62
N LYS A 65 -20.01 -18.99 18.28
CA LYS A 65 -20.01 -19.81 19.50
C LYS A 65 -20.72 -19.11 20.65
N LEU A 66 -20.47 -17.81 20.83
CA LEU A 66 -21.09 -16.99 21.86
C LEU A 66 -22.61 -16.85 21.64
N LYS A 67 -23.04 -16.60 20.39
CA LYS A 67 -24.45 -16.52 20.01
C LYS A 67 -25.19 -17.82 20.31
N LYS A 68 -24.58 -18.97 20.00
CA LYS A 68 -25.14 -20.30 20.31
C LYS A 68 -25.28 -20.54 21.82
N TYR A 69 -24.32 -20.09 22.63
CA TYR A 69 -24.39 -20.21 24.09
C TYR A 69 -25.57 -19.43 24.68
N TYR A 70 -25.74 -18.17 24.28
CA TYR A 70 -26.84 -17.35 24.78
C TYR A 70 -28.21 -17.84 24.34
N GLN A 71 -28.33 -18.34 23.10
CA GLN A 71 -29.56 -18.96 22.62
C GLN A 71 -29.95 -20.16 23.49
N LYS A 72 -29.01 -21.06 23.74
CA LYS A 72 -29.22 -22.24 24.60
C LYS A 72 -29.57 -21.85 26.04
N LYS A 73 -29.02 -20.75 26.55
CA LYS A 73 -29.36 -20.24 27.90
C LYS A 73 -30.76 -19.64 27.93
N LYS A 74 -31.18 -18.94 26.87
CA LYS A 74 -32.54 -18.39 26.73
C LYS A 74 -33.59 -19.50 26.66
N GLU A 75 -33.31 -20.57 25.91
CA GLU A 75 -34.18 -21.75 25.79
C GLU A 75 -34.32 -22.54 27.09
N LYS A 76 -33.38 -22.43 28.04
CA LYS A 76 -33.44 -23.09 29.36
C LYS A 76 -34.22 -22.32 30.42
N ILE A 77 -34.53 -21.05 30.16
CA ILE A 77 -35.19 -20.15 31.11
C ILE A 77 -36.72 -20.10 30.85
N ILE A 78 -37.17 -20.68 29.73
CA ILE A 78 -38.57 -20.88 29.36
C ILE A 78 -38.92 -22.34 29.69
#